data_AF-A0A1C6J1D2-F1
#
_entry.id   AF-A0A1C6J1D2-F1
#
_cell.length_a   1.000
_cell.length_b   1.000
_cell.length_c   1.000
_cell.angle_alpha   90.00
_cell.angle_beta   90.00
_cell.angle_gamma   90.00
#
_symmetry.space_group_name_H-M   'P 1'
#
loop_
_entity.id
_entity.type
_entity.pdbx_description
1 polymer ?
#
loop_
_entity_poly.entity_id
_entity_poly.type
_entity_poly.pdbx_seq_one_letter_code
_entity_poly.pdbx_strand_id
1 'polypeptide(L)'
;MVQEILEQAMEEGRKEIVHGETASYIPELGNVDKNHLGICIYTAGGEVFSAGDTDVRFTIQSISKVISLAAALEVCGFDKVFAKVGMEPSGDAFNSLVKLDLTSNYPYNPMINSGAIAVASYLMPVVSFEEMLQFSRKLCLDAEIILDEKVFQSEMTHSARNRAIAYLLESKGIIESDVEKSLDLYVKMCSLGVTAKSLAGLGMVLAGGGIHPVTGERLLDADVVRVVKTIMLTCGMYDGSGEFAVHVGIPSKSGVGGGILSVVEKKMGIGIYGPALDQKGNSIAGGSMLRYLSEKLRLHMFAEESI
;
A
#
# COMPACT_ATOMS: atom_id res chain seq x y z
N MET A 1 16.11 -20.52 12.25
CA MET A 1 16.43 -19.09 12.49
C MET A 1 15.37 -18.13 11.95
N VAL A 2 15.25 -17.88 10.63
CA VAL A 2 14.25 -16.90 10.10
C VAL A 2 12.80 -17.31 10.41
N GLN A 3 12.44 -18.57 10.20
CA GLN A 3 11.10 -19.09 10.54
C GLN A 3 10.77 -18.95 12.04
N GLU A 4 11.72 -19.25 12.93
CA GLU A 4 11.51 -19.12 14.38
C GLU A 4 11.31 -17.66 14.79
N ILE A 5 12.07 -16.73 14.20
CA ILE A 5 11.91 -15.29 14.42
C ILE A 5 10.54 -14.81 13.89
N LEU A 6 10.07 -15.37 12.77
CA LEU A 6 8.77 -15.07 12.20
C LEU A 6 7.62 -15.54 13.11
N GLU A 7 7.74 -16.73 13.69
CA GLU A 7 6.78 -17.27 14.66
C GLU A 7 6.76 -16.46 15.97
N GLN A 8 7.92 -15.99 16.43
CA GLN A 8 8.01 -15.07 17.57
C GLN A 8 7.39 -13.72 17.25
N ALA A 9 7.60 -13.18 16.05
CA ALA A 9 6.94 -11.95 15.61
C ALA A 9 5.41 -12.13 15.64
N MET A 10 4.89 -13.24 15.10
CA MET A 10 3.47 -13.57 15.15
C MET A 10 2.91 -13.57 16.58
N GLU A 11 3.64 -14.13 17.55
CA GLU A 11 3.23 -14.11 18.96
C GLU A 11 3.17 -12.69 19.52
N GLU A 12 4.16 -11.84 19.24
CA GLU A 12 4.09 -10.42 19.64
C GLU A 12 2.93 -9.68 18.96
N GLY A 13 2.67 -9.95 17.68
CA GLY A 13 1.54 -9.37 16.95
C GLY A 13 0.19 -9.77 17.53
N ARG A 14 0.01 -11.05 17.90
CA ARG A 14 -1.26 -11.56 18.47
C ARG A 14 -1.66 -10.85 19.74
N LYS A 15 -0.70 -10.49 20.61
CA LYS A 15 -0.97 -9.79 21.87
C LYS A 15 -1.61 -8.42 21.64
N GLU A 16 -1.30 -7.78 20.52
CA GLU A 16 -1.78 -6.43 20.20
C GLU A 16 -3.19 -6.40 19.60
N ILE A 17 -3.70 -7.52 19.08
CA ILE A 17 -5.02 -7.59 18.41
C ILE A 17 -6.13 -7.01 19.30
N VAL A 18 -6.05 -7.24 20.62
CA VAL A 18 -7.06 -6.80 21.59
C VAL A 18 -7.20 -5.27 21.69
N HIS A 19 -6.18 -4.54 21.23
CA HIS A 19 -6.11 -3.08 21.28
C HIS A 19 -6.57 -2.41 19.97
N GLY A 20 -6.92 -3.19 18.95
CA GLY A 20 -7.41 -2.70 17.67
C GLY A 20 -8.84 -3.13 17.34
N GLU A 21 -9.40 -2.51 16.32
CA GLU A 21 -10.72 -2.84 15.77
C GLU A 21 -10.69 -2.83 14.24
N THR A 22 -11.63 -3.55 13.60
CA THR A 22 -11.74 -3.54 12.14
C THR A 22 -12.27 -2.20 11.62
N ALA A 23 -11.95 -1.86 10.37
CA ALA A 23 -12.60 -0.76 9.69
C ALA A 23 -14.09 -1.06 9.50
N SER A 24 -14.97 -0.16 9.93
CA SER A 24 -16.42 -0.43 10.01
C SER A 24 -17.29 0.53 9.19
N TYR A 25 -16.69 1.38 8.36
CA TYR A 25 -17.43 2.34 7.52
C TYR A 25 -18.15 1.68 6.33
N ILE A 26 -17.78 0.44 5.99
CA ILE A 26 -18.56 -0.46 5.12
C ILE A 26 -18.71 -1.83 5.77
N PRO A 27 -19.84 -2.54 5.53
CA PRO A 27 -20.09 -3.84 6.15
C PRO A 27 -19.05 -4.91 5.83
N GLU A 28 -18.51 -4.91 4.61
CA GLU A 28 -17.56 -5.92 4.14
C GLU A 28 -16.23 -5.89 4.90
N LEU A 29 -15.81 -4.71 5.38
CA LEU A 29 -14.63 -4.58 6.25
C LEU A 29 -14.98 -4.82 7.72
N GLY A 30 -16.16 -4.36 8.17
CA GLY A 30 -16.56 -4.44 9.57
C GLY A 30 -16.84 -5.88 10.03
N ASN A 31 -17.29 -6.75 9.12
CA ASN A 31 -17.67 -8.13 9.42
C ASN A 31 -16.50 -9.14 9.32
N VAL A 32 -15.29 -8.70 8.99
CA VAL A 32 -14.10 -9.56 8.95
C VAL A 32 -13.74 -10.03 10.36
N ASP A 33 -13.28 -11.27 10.52
CA ASP A 33 -12.74 -11.74 11.80
C ASP A 33 -11.49 -10.94 12.17
N LYS A 34 -11.60 -10.15 13.24
CA LYS A 34 -10.51 -9.29 13.72
C LYS A 34 -9.27 -10.06 14.18
N ASN A 35 -9.41 -11.36 14.47
CA ASN A 35 -8.34 -12.22 14.96
C ASN A 35 -7.49 -12.84 13.84
N HIS A 36 -7.84 -12.61 12.58
CA HIS A 36 -6.96 -13.02 11.48
C HIS A 36 -5.59 -12.37 11.62
N LEU A 37 -4.55 -13.18 11.44
CA LEU A 37 -3.18 -12.68 11.44
C LEU A 37 -2.31 -13.59 10.59
N GLY A 38 -1.63 -13.01 9.61
CA GLY A 38 -0.69 -13.72 8.76
C GLY A 38 0.47 -12.82 8.32
N ILE A 39 1.65 -13.41 8.20
CA ILE A 39 2.85 -12.74 7.70
C ILE A 39 3.59 -13.66 6.73
N CYS A 40 4.06 -13.08 5.62
CA CYS A 40 4.86 -13.73 4.61
C CYS A 40 6.10 -12.89 4.30
N ILE A 41 7.26 -13.55 4.20
CA ILE A 41 8.53 -12.98 3.76
C ILE A 41 8.95 -13.70 2.48
N TYR A 42 9.27 -12.94 1.44
CA TYR A 42 9.90 -13.46 0.23
C TYR A 42 11.30 -12.85 0.11
N THR A 43 12.34 -13.69 0.20
CA THR A 43 13.74 -13.26 0.15
C THR A 43 14.28 -13.17 -1.27
N ALA A 44 15.34 -12.37 -1.45
CA ALA A 44 16.09 -12.27 -2.70
C ALA A 44 16.73 -13.60 -3.13
N GLY A 45 16.90 -14.56 -2.20
CA GLY A 45 17.38 -15.91 -2.47
C GLY A 45 16.34 -16.85 -3.06
N GLY A 46 15.08 -16.41 -3.21
CA GLY A 46 13.99 -17.26 -3.71
C GLY A 46 13.19 -17.97 -2.62
N GLU A 47 13.56 -17.79 -1.34
CA GLU A 47 12.92 -18.48 -0.22
C GLU A 47 11.67 -17.72 0.23
N VAL A 48 10.64 -18.48 0.60
CA VAL A 48 9.39 -17.94 1.14
C VAL A 48 9.16 -18.50 2.54
N PHE A 49 9.05 -17.61 3.52
CA PHE A 49 8.72 -17.94 4.91
C PHE A 49 7.35 -17.38 5.24
N SER A 50 6.50 -18.18 5.90
CA SER A 50 5.14 -17.77 6.20
C SER A 50 4.69 -18.29 7.57
N ALA A 51 3.84 -17.53 8.24
CA ALA A 51 3.18 -17.93 9.47
C ALA A 51 1.77 -17.34 9.56
N GLY A 52 0.81 -18.12 10.05
CA GLY A 52 -0.58 -17.70 10.22
C GLY A 52 -1.41 -17.70 8.93
N ASP A 53 -2.38 -16.79 8.86
CA ASP A 53 -3.43 -16.69 7.85
C ASP A 53 -2.93 -16.05 6.54
N THR A 54 -1.89 -16.62 5.93
CA THR A 54 -1.21 -15.98 4.81
C THR A 54 -1.92 -16.07 3.47
N ASP A 55 -2.89 -16.97 3.35
CA ASP A 55 -3.66 -17.23 2.12
C ASP A 55 -5.08 -16.63 2.18
N VAL A 56 -5.45 -16.00 3.29
CA VAL A 56 -6.74 -15.31 3.41
C VAL A 56 -6.74 -14.11 2.47
N ARG A 57 -7.76 -14.05 1.61
CA ARG A 57 -7.95 -12.97 0.65
C ARG A 57 -8.64 -11.78 1.32
N PHE A 58 -8.08 -10.59 1.17
CA PHE A 58 -8.63 -9.33 1.66
C PHE A 58 -8.43 -8.23 0.62
N THR A 59 -9.19 -7.14 0.69
CA THR A 59 -9.01 -6.03 -0.26
C THR A 59 -7.76 -5.23 0.06
N ILE A 60 -6.95 -4.96 -0.97
CA ILE A 60 -5.65 -4.28 -0.86
C ILE A 60 -5.76 -2.83 -0.35
N GLN A 61 -6.90 -2.19 -0.58
CA GLN A 61 -7.22 -0.84 -0.13
C GLN A 61 -6.11 0.16 -0.52
N SER A 62 -5.74 1.08 0.37
CA SER A 62 -4.73 2.11 0.10
C SER A 62 -3.33 1.59 -0.27
N ILE A 63 -3.04 0.29 -0.15
CA ILE A 63 -1.80 -0.28 -0.67
C ILE A 63 -1.78 -0.24 -2.20
N SER A 64 -2.95 -0.26 -2.86
CA SER A 64 -3.08 -0.12 -4.31
C SER A 64 -2.45 1.16 -4.86
N LYS A 65 -2.34 2.22 -4.03
CA LYS A 65 -1.71 3.49 -4.38
C LYS A 65 -0.25 3.31 -4.81
N VAL A 66 0.45 2.32 -4.25
CA VAL A 66 1.81 1.95 -4.65
C VAL A 66 1.83 1.46 -6.10
N ILE A 67 0.91 0.56 -6.45
CA ILE A 67 0.78 0.00 -7.80
C ILE A 67 0.37 1.10 -8.79
N SER A 68 -0.64 1.90 -8.45
CA SER A 68 -1.11 3.00 -9.31
C SER A 68 -0.04 4.07 -9.53
N LEU A 69 0.73 4.42 -8.50
CA LEU A 69 1.85 5.35 -8.66
C LEU A 69 2.92 4.77 -9.57
N ALA A 70 3.31 3.51 -9.37
CA ALA A 70 4.31 2.86 -10.21
C ALA A 70 3.86 2.84 -11.68
N ALA A 71 2.62 2.41 -11.95
CA ALA A 71 2.04 2.42 -13.29
C ALA A 71 2.03 3.83 -13.90
N ALA A 72 1.62 4.85 -13.14
CA ALA A 72 1.56 6.21 -13.64
C ALA A 72 2.95 6.77 -13.99
N LEU A 73 3.98 6.45 -13.20
CA LEU A 73 5.34 6.88 -13.52
C LEU A 73 5.88 6.19 -14.78
N GLU A 74 5.54 4.92 -15.01
CA GLU A 74 5.90 4.18 -16.23
C GLU A 74 5.24 4.77 -17.49
N VAL A 75 3.93 5.01 -17.44
CA VAL A 75 3.16 5.34 -18.67
C VAL A 75 2.98 6.83 -18.90
N CYS A 76 2.93 7.64 -17.84
CA CYS A 76 2.76 9.10 -17.93
C CYS A 76 4.07 9.86 -17.74
N GLY A 77 5.08 9.26 -17.12
CA GLY A 77 6.36 9.90 -16.81
C GLY A 77 6.33 10.77 -15.55
N PHE A 78 7.51 10.99 -14.98
CA PHE A 78 7.73 11.73 -13.73
C PHE A 78 7.22 13.18 -13.80
N ASP A 79 7.56 13.89 -14.88
CA ASP A 79 7.20 15.31 -15.04
C ASP A 79 5.69 15.51 -15.00
N LYS A 80 4.92 14.64 -15.68
CA LYS A 80 3.46 14.74 -15.69
C LYS A 80 2.86 14.42 -14.33
N VAL A 81 3.31 13.35 -13.68
CA VAL A 81 2.78 12.92 -12.38
C VAL A 81 3.05 13.98 -11.31
N PHE A 82 4.28 14.51 -11.26
CA PHE A 82 4.70 15.42 -10.20
C PHE A 82 4.52 16.91 -10.51
N ALA A 83 4.03 17.26 -11.71
CA ALA A 83 3.64 18.65 -12.01
C ALA A 83 2.50 19.14 -11.10
N LYS A 84 1.57 18.26 -10.71
CA LYS A 84 0.37 18.59 -9.94
C LYS A 84 0.10 17.63 -8.76
N VAL A 85 1.09 16.85 -8.35
CA VAL A 85 1.09 16.02 -7.14
C VAL A 85 2.45 16.16 -6.48
N GLY A 86 2.50 16.49 -5.20
CA GLY A 86 3.76 16.65 -4.47
C GLY A 86 4.43 15.31 -4.11
N MET A 87 5.51 15.40 -3.33
CA MET A 87 6.27 14.26 -2.80
C MET A 87 6.44 14.31 -1.28
N GLU A 88 5.83 15.29 -0.62
CA GLU A 88 6.07 15.62 0.79
C GLU A 88 4.97 15.04 1.69
N PRO A 89 5.28 14.68 2.95
CA PRO A 89 4.26 14.32 3.92
C PRO A 89 3.32 15.52 4.19
N SER A 90 2.03 15.24 4.38
CA SER A 90 1.04 16.30 4.64
C SER A 90 1.05 16.83 6.08
N GLY A 91 1.64 16.10 7.02
CA GLY A 91 1.67 16.43 8.45
C GLY A 91 0.33 16.30 9.20
N ASP A 92 -0.77 16.04 8.49
CA ASP A 92 -2.12 15.87 9.02
C ASP A 92 -2.77 14.58 8.50
N ALA A 93 -3.86 14.17 9.17
CA ALA A 93 -4.78 13.12 8.75
C ALA A 93 -4.92 13.06 7.23
N PHE A 94 -4.63 11.89 6.65
CA PHE A 94 -4.72 11.56 5.22
C PHE A 94 -6.04 11.92 4.51
N ASN A 95 -7.00 12.33 5.33
CA ASN A 95 -8.40 12.57 5.11
C ASN A 95 -8.76 14.07 5.10
N SER A 96 -7.87 14.98 5.52
CA SER A 96 -8.19 16.40 5.72
C SER A 96 -8.47 17.13 4.40
N LEU A 97 -9.76 17.33 4.09
CA LEU A 97 -10.26 18.16 2.98
C LEU A 97 -9.88 19.64 3.16
N VAL A 98 -9.79 20.09 4.42
CA VAL A 98 -9.62 21.49 4.81
C VAL A 98 -8.32 22.09 4.27
N LYS A 99 -7.21 21.35 4.26
CA LYS A 99 -5.94 21.85 3.71
C LYS A 99 -5.85 21.77 2.18
N LEU A 100 -6.50 20.78 1.55
CA LEU A 100 -6.54 20.71 0.09
C LEU A 100 -7.21 21.97 -0.49
N ASP A 101 -8.21 22.50 0.22
CA ASP A 101 -8.92 23.71 -0.18
C ASP A 101 -8.12 24.99 0.18
N LEU A 102 -7.60 25.08 1.41
CA LEU A 102 -7.10 26.34 1.97
C LEU A 102 -5.58 26.63 1.83
N THR A 103 -4.70 25.62 1.74
CA THR A 103 -3.25 25.87 1.91
C THR A 103 -2.34 25.28 0.84
N SER A 104 -2.86 24.43 -0.05
CA SER A 104 -2.09 23.90 -1.18
C SER A 104 -2.89 23.94 -2.47
N ASN A 105 -2.22 24.25 -3.57
CA ASN A 105 -2.80 24.17 -4.90
C ASN A 105 -2.91 22.72 -5.39
N TYR A 106 -2.16 21.79 -4.80
CA TYR A 106 -2.02 20.40 -5.26
C TYR A 106 -2.00 19.38 -4.08
N PRO A 107 -2.37 18.11 -4.29
CA PRO A 107 -2.14 17.05 -3.31
C PRO A 107 -0.69 16.98 -2.84
N TYR A 108 -0.46 16.73 -1.55
CA TYR A 108 0.88 16.70 -0.96
C TYR A 108 1.76 15.54 -1.45
N ASN A 109 1.15 14.37 -1.65
CA ASN A 109 1.84 13.15 -2.10
C ASN A 109 0.81 12.15 -2.68
N PRO A 110 1.25 11.13 -3.43
CA PRO A 110 0.36 10.12 -4.00
C PRO A 110 -0.18 9.08 -3.00
N MET A 111 0.27 9.08 -1.74
CA MET A 111 -0.17 8.09 -0.73
C MET A 111 -1.42 8.52 0.05
N ILE A 112 -1.78 9.81 0.00
CA ILE A 112 -3.08 10.32 0.47
C ILE A 112 -4.17 10.17 -0.60
N ASN A 113 -5.44 10.25 -0.21
CA ASN A 113 -6.55 9.98 -1.14
C ASN A 113 -6.59 10.96 -2.31
N SER A 114 -6.38 12.26 -2.06
CA SER A 114 -6.38 13.26 -3.13
C SER A 114 -5.28 13.04 -4.16
N GLY A 115 -4.08 12.66 -3.73
CA GLY A 115 -2.98 12.34 -4.64
C GLY A 115 -3.25 11.06 -5.41
N ALA A 116 -3.78 10.03 -4.77
CA ALA A 116 -4.13 8.78 -5.43
C ALA A 116 -5.26 8.94 -6.47
N ILE A 117 -6.27 9.77 -6.18
CA ILE A 117 -7.35 10.09 -7.13
C ILE A 117 -6.79 10.89 -8.31
N ALA A 118 -5.89 11.85 -8.07
CA ALA A 118 -5.19 12.56 -9.15
C ALA A 118 -4.37 11.58 -10.02
N VAL A 119 -3.60 10.68 -9.41
CA VAL A 119 -2.86 9.62 -10.12
C VAL A 119 -3.80 8.74 -10.95
N ALA A 120 -4.94 8.33 -10.40
CA ALA A 120 -5.95 7.55 -11.14
C ALA A 120 -6.50 8.33 -12.34
N SER A 121 -6.70 9.65 -12.21
CA SER A 121 -7.13 10.50 -13.33
C SER A 121 -6.09 10.60 -14.45
N TYR A 122 -4.80 10.45 -14.14
CA TYR A 122 -3.74 10.43 -15.14
C TYR A 122 -3.67 9.10 -15.89
N LEU A 123 -3.99 8.00 -15.20
CA LEU A 123 -4.00 6.64 -15.76
C LEU A 123 -5.25 6.36 -16.60
N MET A 124 -6.42 6.77 -16.13
CA MET A 124 -7.72 6.41 -16.74
C MET A 124 -7.80 6.64 -18.26
N PRO A 125 -7.24 7.73 -18.83
CA PRO A 125 -7.28 7.95 -20.28
C PRO A 125 -6.34 7.06 -21.10
N VAL A 126 -5.35 6.42 -20.47
CA VAL A 126 -4.24 5.74 -21.16
C VAL A 126 -4.08 4.26 -20.79
N VAL A 127 -4.72 3.81 -19.71
CA VAL A 127 -4.69 2.40 -19.25
C VAL A 127 -6.09 1.99 -18.80
N SER A 128 -6.54 0.85 -19.31
CA SER A 128 -7.80 0.22 -18.89
C SER A 128 -7.68 -0.46 -17.52
N PHE A 129 -8.81 -0.71 -16.86
CA PHE A 129 -8.81 -1.47 -15.62
C PHE A 129 -8.24 -2.90 -15.80
N GLU A 130 -8.51 -3.56 -16.92
CA GLU A 130 -7.99 -4.91 -17.17
C GLU A 130 -6.46 -4.90 -17.28
N GLU A 131 -5.88 -3.91 -17.94
CA GLU A 131 -4.42 -3.75 -17.99
C GLU A 131 -3.84 -3.49 -16.59
N MET A 132 -4.50 -2.66 -15.77
CA MET A 132 -4.10 -2.44 -14.37
C MET A 132 -4.23 -3.71 -13.52
N LEU A 133 -5.25 -4.55 -13.75
CA LEU A 133 -5.43 -5.82 -13.07
C LEU A 133 -4.31 -6.80 -13.43
N GLN A 134 -3.99 -6.94 -14.72
CA GLN A 134 -2.87 -7.77 -15.17
C GLN A 134 -1.53 -7.27 -14.64
N PHE A 135 -1.33 -5.95 -14.61
CA PHE A 135 -0.14 -5.34 -14.03
C PHE A 135 -0.03 -5.63 -12.53
N SER A 136 -1.13 -5.52 -11.80
CA SER A 136 -1.20 -5.87 -10.36
C SER A 136 -0.86 -7.34 -10.12
N ARG A 137 -1.41 -8.26 -10.92
CA ARG A 137 -1.09 -9.70 -10.86
C ARG A 137 0.39 -9.97 -11.06
N LYS A 138 1.01 -9.32 -12.06
CA LYS A 138 2.45 -9.43 -12.33
C LYS A 138 3.28 -8.89 -11.17
N LEU A 139 3.00 -7.70 -10.67
CA LEU A 139 3.78 -7.10 -9.59
C LEU A 139 3.65 -7.87 -8.27
N CYS A 140 2.45 -8.33 -7.94
CA CYS A 140 2.19 -9.12 -6.72
C CYS A 140 2.61 -10.58 -6.84
N LEU A 141 3.04 -11.03 -8.03
CA LEU A 141 3.36 -12.43 -8.33
C LEU A 141 2.18 -13.38 -8.01
N ASP A 142 0.97 -12.92 -8.29
CA ASP A 142 -0.28 -13.60 -7.93
C ASP A 142 -1.31 -13.44 -9.06
N ALA A 143 -1.48 -14.49 -9.87
CA ALA A 143 -2.44 -14.51 -10.97
C ALA A 143 -3.90 -14.55 -10.50
N GLU A 144 -4.15 -14.93 -9.24
CA GLU A 144 -5.49 -15.12 -8.68
C GLU A 144 -6.10 -13.83 -8.12
N ILE A 145 -5.40 -12.69 -8.21
CA ILE A 145 -5.96 -11.39 -7.84
C ILE A 145 -7.18 -11.12 -8.75
N ILE A 146 -8.30 -10.79 -8.12
CA ILE A 146 -9.55 -10.43 -8.77
C ILE A 146 -10.14 -9.19 -8.07
N LEU A 147 -11.09 -8.52 -8.74
CA LEU A 147 -11.88 -7.46 -8.13
C LEU A 147 -12.86 -8.06 -7.13
N ASP A 148 -12.87 -7.57 -5.89
CA ASP A 148 -13.95 -7.82 -4.95
C ASP A 148 -15.12 -6.88 -5.28
N GLU A 149 -16.07 -7.39 -6.05
CA GLU A 149 -17.24 -6.64 -6.49
C GLU A 149 -18.09 -6.12 -5.32
N LYS A 150 -18.17 -6.86 -4.19
CA LYS A 150 -18.97 -6.42 -3.04
C LYS A 150 -18.34 -5.19 -2.39
N VAL A 151 -17.04 -5.26 -2.13
CA VAL A 151 -16.31 -4.11 -1.58
C VAL A 151 -16.33 -2.94 -2.56
N PHE A 152 -16.15 -3.19 -3.86
CA PHE A 152 -16.23 -2.14 -4.87
C PHE A 152 -17.57 -1.40 -4.85
N GLN A 153 -18.70 -2.13 -4.85
CA GLN A 153 -20.02 -1.52 -4.80
C GLN A 153 -20.28 -0.77 -3.49
N SER A 154 -19.87 -1.35 -2.35
CA SER A 154 -19.99 -0.70 -1.05
C SER A 154 -19.16 0.58 -0.96
N GLU A 155 -17.89 0.56 -1.38
CA GLU A 155 -17.03 1.74 -1.44
C GLU A 155 -17.62 2.82 -2.37
N MET A 156 -18.10 2.45 -3.56
CA MET A 156 -18.71 3.40 -4.49
C MET A 156 -19.97 4.05 -3.93
N THR A 157 -20.78 3.30 -3.18
CA THR A 157 -21.99 3.83 -2.50
C THR A 157 -21.62 4.78 -1.35
N HIS A 158 -20.52 4.54 -0.65
CA HIS A 158 -20.05 5.36 0.49
C HIS A 158 -18.96 6.39 0.11
N SER A 159 -18.71 6.61 -1.18
CA SER A 159 -17.59 7.42 -1.67
C SER A 159 -17.83 8.94 -1.68
N ALA A 160 -18.85 9.46 -0.99
CA ALA A 160 -19.20 10.89 -0.98
C ALA A 160 -18.00 11.81 -0.70
N ARG A 161 -17.12 11.40 0.24
CA ARG A 161 -15.87 12.12 0.53
C ARG A 161 -14.89 12.11 -0.64
N ASN A 162 -14.66 10.95 -1.24
CA ASN A 162 -13.74 10.83 -2.38
C ASN A 162 -14.29 11.59 -3.60
N ARG A 163 -15.63 11.59 -3.81
CA ARG A 163 -16.29 12.47 -4.78
C ARG A 163 -16.00 13.94 -4.52
N ALA A 164 -16.20 14.40 -3.29
CA ALA A 164 -15.90 15.79 -2.93
C ALA A 164 -14.43 16.15 -3.19
N ILE A 165 -13.49 15.26 -2.84
CA ILE A 165 -12.06 15.44 -3.17
C ILE A 165 -11.87 15.55 -4.69
N ALA A 166 -12.46 14.64 -5.47
CA ALA A 166 -12.24 14.60 -6.90
C ALA A 166 -12.80 15.84 -7.63
N TYR A 167 -14.01 16.29 -7.30
CA TYR A 167 -14.55 17.54 -7.86
C TYR A 167 -13.76 18.77 -7.40
N LEU A 168 -13.19 18.77 -6.18
CA LEU A 168 -12.27 19.83 -5.77
C LEU A 168 -10.95 19.82 -6.56
N LEU A 169 -10.44 18.64 -6.93
CA LEU A 169 -9.26 18.53 -7.79
C LEU A 169 -9.57 18.96 -9.23
N GLU A 170 -10.76 18.65 -9.74
CA GLU A 170 -11.24 19.09 -11.05
C GLU A 170 -11.40 20.61 -11.12
N SER A 171 -12.01 21.23 -10.11
CA SER A 171 -12.14 22.70 -10.06
C SER A 171 -10.80 23.43 -9.98
N LYS A 172 -9.75 22.76 -9.48
CA LYS A 172 -8.35 23.23 -9.48
C LYS A 172 -7.59 22.89 -10.77
N GLY A 173 -8.24 22.26 -11.75
CA GLY A 173 -7.63 21.86 -13.02
C GLY A 173 -6.59 20.75 -12.88
N ILE A 174 -6.64 19.95 -11.82
CA ILE A 174 -5.72 18.83 -11.59
C ILE A 174 -6.26 17.58 -12.28
N ILE A 175 -7.56 17.34 -12.12
CA ILE A 175 -8.28 16.35 -12.90
C ILE A 175 -8.84 17.08 -14.12
N GLU A 176 -8.28 16.78 -15.28
CA GLU A 176 -8.75 17.30 -16.58
C GLU A 176 -9.61 16.27 -17.32
N SER A 177 -9.67 15.05 -16.79
CA SER A 177 -10.43 13.92 -17.32
C SER A 177 -11.78 13.76 -16.61
N ASP A 178 -12.54 12.74 -17.00
CA ASP A 178 -13.81 12.38 -16.35
C ASP A 178 -13.60 12.00 -14.87
N VAL A 179 -14.22 12.79 -13.98
CA VAL A 179 -14.10 12.65 -12.52
C VAL A 179 -14.64 11.31 -12.03
N GLU A 180 -15.82 10.90 -12.47
CA GLU A 180 -16.46 9.67 -11.99
C GLU A 180 -15.72 8.44 -12.51
N LYS A 181 -15.18 8.46 -13.75
CA LYS A 181 -14.33 7.38 -14.25
C LYS A 181 -12.99 7.31 -13.51
N SER A 182 -12.43 8.45 -13.12
CA SER A 182 -11.20 8.49 -12.33
C SER A 182 -11.42 7.88 -10.95
N LEU A 183 -12.58 8.17 -10.34
CA LEU A 183 -13.01 7.55 -9.08
C LEU A 183 -13.30 6.06 -9.24
N ASP A 184 -13.98 5.64 -10.30
CA ASP A 184 -14.24 4.23 -10.61
C ASP A 184 -12.93 3.42 -10.65
N LEU A 185 -11.92 3.91 -11.39
CA LEU A 185 -10.60 3.27 -11.44
C LEU A 185 -9.94 3.25 -10.05
N TYR A 186 -9.95 4.37 -9.33
CA TYR A 186 -9.38 4.47 -7.99
C TYR A 186 -10.00 3.44 -7.02
N VAL A 187 -11.34 3.33 -6.99
CA VAL A 187 -12.03 2.41 -6.08
C VAL A 187 -11.81 0.96 -6.52
N LYS A 188 -11.87 0.65 -7.82
CA LYS A 188 -11.56 -0.70 -8.33
C LYS A 188 -10.17 -1.17 -7.90
N MET A 189 -9.16 -0.29 -7.98
CA MET A 189 -7.81 -0.61 -7.53
C MET A 189 -7.74 -0.88 -6.02
N CYS A 190 -8.48 -0.13 -5.19
CA CYS A 190 -8.60 -0.39 -3.75
C CYS A 190 -9.31 -1.71 -3.45
N SER A 191 -10.23 -2.14 -4.32
CA SER A 191 -11.04 -3.35 -4.15
C SER A 191 -10.40 -4.63 -4.72
N LEU A 192 -9.14 -4.60 -5.15
CA LEU A 192 -8.44 -5.83 -5.57
C LEU A 192 -8.19 -6.76 -4.37
N GLY A 193 -8.57 -8.04 -4.51
CA GLY A 193 -8.35 -9.07 -3.51
C GLY A 193 -6.92 -9.61 -3.54
N VAL A 194 -6.18 -9.44 -2.45
CA VAL A 194 -4.79 -9.90 -2.26
C VAL A 194 -4.63 -10.74 -1.00
N THR A 195 -3.48 -11.36 -0.83
CA THR A 195 -3.09 -12.10 0.39
C THR A 195 -1.80 -11.53 0.96
N ALA A 196 -1.40 -11.98 2.16
CA ALA A 196 -0.09 -11.65 2.71
C ALA A 196 1.05 -12.11 1.76
N LYS A 197 0.88 -13.24 1.06
CA LYS A 197 1.84 -13.71 0.04
C LYS A 197 1.91 -12.79 -1.17
N SER A 198 0.77 -12.32 -1.68
CA SER A 198 0.72 -11.37 -2.80
C SER A 198 1.45 -10.07 -2.46
N LEU A 199 1.27 -9.56 -1.23
CA LEU A 199 1.98 -8.38 -0.75
C LEU A 199 3.49 -8.64 -0.57
N ALA A 200 3.90 -9.81 -0.09
CA ALA A 200 5.32 -10.18 -0.03
C ALA A 200 5.95 -10.25 -1.43
N GLY A 201 5.22 -10.75 -2.43
CA GLY A 201 5.62 -10.75 -3.84
C GLY A 201 5.84 -9.34 -4.38
N LEU A 202 4.89 -8.44 -4.18
CA LEU A 202 5.04 -7.01 -4.54
C LEU A 202 6.25 -6.39 -3.84
N GLY A 203 6.41 -6.67 -2.54
CA GLY A 203 7.55 -6.20 -1.78
C GLY A 203 8.88 -6.69 -2.36
N MET A 204 8.93 -7.94 -2.82
CA MET A 204 10.14 -8.54 -3.38
C MET A 204 10.47 -7.95 -4.74
N VAL A 205 9.49 -7.71 -5.61
CA VAL A 205 9.71 -7.01 -6.89
C VAL A 205 10.31 -5.61 -6.64
N LEU A 206 9.79 -4.86 -5.67
CA LEU A 206 10.31 -3.54 -5.31
C LEU A 206 11.71 -3.61 -4.65
N ALA A 207 11.95 -4.60 -3.79
CA ALA A 207 13.25 -4.84 -3.16
C ALA A 207 14.33 -5.22 -4.19
N GLY A 208 13.94 -5.95 -5.23
CA GLY A 208 14.78 -6.38 -6.35
C GLY A 208 14.95 -5.35 -7.46
N GLY A 209 14.52 -4.10 -7.25
CA GLY A 209 14.71 -3.03 -8.25
C GLY A 209 13.78 -3.14 -9.46
N GLY A 210 12.58 -3.72 -9.28
CA GLY A 210 11.56 -3.83 -10.32
C GLY A 210 11.70 -5.08 -11.19
N ILE A 211 12.46 -6.07 -10.75
CA ILE A 211 12.74 -7.29 -11.50
C ILE A 211 11.96 -8.45 -10.91
N HIS A 212 11.30 -9.22 -11.77
CA HIS A 212 10.63 -10.45 -11.38
C HIS A 212 11.66 -11.46 -10.84
N PRO A 213 11.53 -11.96 -9.58
CA PRO A 213 12.59 -12.72 -8.91
C PRO A 213 12.91 -14.06 -9.58
N VAL A 214 11.93 -14.70 -10.22
CA VAL A 214 12.11 -15.99 -10.92
C VAL A 214 12.50 -15.83 -12.39
N THR A 215 11.76 -15.02 -13.17
CA THR A 215 11.94 -14.94 -14.63
C THR A 215 13.04 -13.97 -15.05
N GLY A 216 13.44 -13.03 -14.18
CA GLY A 216 14.36 -11.95 -14.53
C GLY A 216 13.75 -10.86 -15.42
N GLU A 217 12.44 -10.91 -15.70
CA GLU A 217 11.72 -9.86 -16.45
C GLU A 217 11.77 -8.55 -15.67
N ARG A 218 12.10 -7.44 -16.36
CA ARG A 218 11.94 -6.09 -15.79
C ARG A 218 10.47 -5.70 -15.84
N LEU A 219 9.84 -5.62 -14.68
CA LEU A 219 8.45 -5.20 -14.50
C LEU A 219 8.33 -3.69 -14.26
N LEU A 220 9.35 -3.08 -13.66
CA LEU A 220 9.45 -1.65 -13.39
C LEU A 220 10.85 -1.12 -13.68
N ASP A 221 10.94 0.12 -14.13
CA ASP A 221 12.19 0.86 -14.19
C ASP A 221 12.76 1.10 -12.78
N ALA A 222 14.09 1.09 -12.67
CA ALA A 222 14.77 1.24 -11.39
C ALA A 222 14.54 2.62 -10.75
N ASP A 223 14.37 3.67 -11.56
CA ASP A 223 14.06 5.02 -11.09
C ASP A 223 12.63 5.11 -10.53
N VAL A 224 11.68 4.41 -11.17
CA VAL A 224 10.28 4.31 -10.68
C VAL A 224 10.27 3.63 -9.31
N VAL A 225 10.96 2.49 -9.21
CA VAL A 225 11.07 1.73 -7.96
C VAL A 225 11.71 2.55 -6.85
N ARG A 226 12.76 3.31 -7.16
CA ARG A 226 13.41 4.21 -6.19
C ARG A 226 12.40 5.24 -5.64
N VAL A 227 11.69 5.95 -6.52
CA VAL A 227 10.74 6.99 -6.10
C VAL A 227 9.57 6.41 -5.31
N VAL A 228 9.01 5.29 -5.75
CA VAL A 228 7.93 4.59 -5.04
C VAL A 228 8.35 4.22 -3.62
N LYS A 229 9.53 3.61 -3.44
CA LYS A 229 10.06 3.24 -2.11
C LYS A 229 10.30 4.46 -1.23
N THR A 230 10.85 5.54 -1.79
CA THR A 230 11.08 6.79 -1.03
C THR A 230 9.77 7.39 -0.53
N ILE A 231 8.73 7.44 -1.38
CA ILE A 231 7.42 7.96 -0.97
C ILE A 231 6.72 7.01 0.01
N MET A 232 6.89 5.68 -0.12
CA MET A 232 6.41 4.72 0.88
C MET A 232 7.03 5.00 2.26
N LEU A 233 8.34 5.24 2.32
CA LEU A 233 9.04 5.53 3.57
C LEU A 233 8.48 6.78 4.27
N THR A 234 8.24 7.86 3.53
CA THR A 234 7.85 9.15 4.11
C THR A 234 6.35 9.32 4.30
N CYS A 235 5.52 8.61 3.53
CA CYS A 235 4.07 8.86 3.46
C CYS A 235 3.20 7.59 3.57
N GLY A 236 3.79 6.40 3.74
CA GLY A 236 3.06 5.15 3.52
C GLY A 236 2.23 4.63 4.71
N MET A 237 2.51 5.07 5.93
CA MET A 237 1.85 4.60 7.17
C MET A 237 0.91 5.64 7.77
N TYR A 238 0.23 6.40 6.90
CA TYR A 238 -0.68 7.51 7.28
C TYR A 238 0.05 8.51 8.21
N ASP A 239 -0.64 8.98 9.25
CA ASP A 239 -0.10 9.90 10.27
C ASP A 239 0.96 9.23 11.17
N GLY A 240 1.19 7.93 11.00
CA GLY A 240 2.23 7.16 11.68
C GLY A 240 3.55 7.11 10.92
N SER A 241 3.65 7.66 9.69
CA SER A 241 4.83 7.44 8.82
C SER A 241 6.16 7.86 9.45
N GLY A 242 6.22 9.03 10.10
CA GLY A 242 7.46 9.48 10.76
C GLY A 242 7.88 8.61 11.94
N GLU A 243 6.93 8.30 12.84
CA GLU A 243 7.16 7.42 14.00
C GLU A 243 7.55 5.99 13.55
N PHE A 244 6.87 5.47 12.53
CA PHE A 244 7.15 4.15 11.97
C PHE A 244 8.55 4.10 11.32
N ALA A 245 8.95 5.14 10.59
CA ALA A 245 10.29 5.21 10.01
C ALA A 245 11.39 5.23 11.07
N VAL A 246 11.16 5.86 12.23
CA VAL A 246 12.14 5.89 13.34
C VAL A 246 12.23 4.55 14.07
N HIS A 247 11.11 3.86 14.30
CA HIS A 247 11.10 2.62 15.08
C HIS A 247 11.33 1.36 14.26
N VAL A 248 10.89 1.34 12.99
CA VAL A 248 10.96 0.18 12.11
C VAL A 248 11.99 0.38 11.00
N GLY A 249 12.02 1.57 10.38
CA GLY A 249 13.01 1.92 9.35
C GLY A 249 12.92 1.08 8.08
N ILE A 250 11.73 0.58 7.74
CA ILE A 250 11.46 -0.16 6.51
C ILE A 250 10.41 0.63 5.71
N PRO A 251 10.64 0.94 4.42
CA PRO A 251 9.61 1.50 3.55
C PRO A 251 8.37 0.60 3.52
N SER A 252 7.23 1.15 3.95
CA SER A 252 6.00 0.37 4.10
C SER A 252 4.77 1.14 3.63
N LYS A 253 3.73 0.41 3.23
CA LYS A 253 2.40 0.96 2.96
C LYS A 253 1.33 0.12 3.65
N SER A 254 0.49 0.79 4.42
CA SER A 254 -0.67 0.20 5.09
C SER A 254 -1.97 0.38 4.30
N GLY A 255 -2.96 -0.48 4.53
CA GLY A 255 -4.32 -0.33 4.05
C GLY A 255 -5.35 -0.72 5.10
N VAL A 256 -6.48 -0.01 5.13
CA VAL A 256 -7.59 -0.26 6.08
C VAL A 256 -8.23 -1.64 5.97
N GLY A 257 -7.89 -2.42 4.94
CA GLY A 257 -8.20 -3.84 4.87
C GLY A 257 -7.37 -4.71 5.82
N GLY A 258 -6.44 -4.13 6.58
CA GLY A 258 -5.55 -4.85 7.50
C GLY A 258 -4.19 -5.23 6.90
N GLY A 259 -3.93 -4.84 5.65
CA GLY A 259 -2.68 -5.16 4.97
C GLY A 259 -1.53 -4.25 5.37
N ILE A 260 -0.31 -4.78 5.38
CA ILE A 260 0.93 -3.98 5.30
C ILE A 260 1.86 -4.60 4.26
N LEU A 261 2.26 -3.80 3.29
CA LEU A 261 3.36 -4.05 2.35
C LEU A 261 4.63 -3.44 2.91
N SER A 262 5.74 -4.17 2.97
CA SER A 262 7.05 -3.62 3.37
C SER A 262 8.18 -4.12 2.48
N VAL A 263 9.18 -3.27 2.28
CA VAL A 263 10.27 -3.48 1.31
C VAL A 263 11.62 -3.32 1.99
N VAL A 264 12.40 -4.39 2.10
CA VAL A 264 13.78 -4.33 2.60
C VAL A 264 14.73 -4.38 1.41
N GLU A 265 15.41 -3.26 1.14
CA GLU A 265 16.26 -3.07 -0.04
C GLU A 265 17.21 -4.25 -0.27
N LYS A 266 17.16 -4.83 -1.49
CA LYS A 266 17.98 -5.97 -1.94
C LYS A 266 17.88 -7.26 -1.10
N LYS A 267 17.04 -7.31 -0.07
CA LYS A 267 16.98 -8.43 0.88
C LYS A 267 15.66 -9.20 0.77
N MET A 268 14.53 -8.53 0.92
CA MET A 268 13.22 -9.21 0.98
C MET A 268 12.02 -8.28 0.81
N GLY A 269 10.91 -8.85 0.34
CA GLY A 269 9.57 -8.31 0.50
C GLY A 269 8.86 -8.92 1.69
N ILE A 270 8.08 -8.13 2.42
CA ILE A 270 7.27 -8.60 3.54
C ILE A 270 5.82 -8.17 3.32
N GLY A 271 4.92 -9.14 3.40
CA GLY A 271 3.48 -8.92 3.33
C GLY A 271 2.80 -9.40 4.59
N ILE A 272 1.91 -8.57 5.13
CA ILE A 272 1.18 -8.84 6.37
C ILE A 272 -0.30 -8.65 6.14
N TYR A 273 -1.10 -9.49 6.80
CA TYR A 273 -2.52 -9.32 6.97
C TYR A 273 -2.88 -9.39 8.46
N GLY A 274 -3.55 -8.35 8.95
CA GLY A 274 -4.11 -8.27 10.30
C GLY A 274 -5.18 -7.17 10.34
N PRO A 275 -6.48 -7.50 10.32
CA PRO A 275 -7.57 -6.53 10.15
C PRO A 275 -7.84 -5.65 11.38
N ALA A 276 -7.30 -5.98 12.55
CA ALA A 276 -7.36 -5.11 13.72
C ALA A 276 -6.46 -3.87 13.52
N LEU A 277 -7.08 -2.68 13.45
CA LEU A 277 -6.41 -1.41 13.20
C LEU A 277 -6.26 -0.57 14.47
N ASP A 278 -5.19 0.21 14.51
CA ASP A 278 -4.99 1.29 15.48
C ASP A 278 -5.84 2.53 15.13
N GLN A 279 -5.76 3.58 15.97
CA GLN A 279 -6.48 4.83 15.76
C GLN A 279 -6.04 5.60 14.50
N LYS A 280 -4.87 5.28 13.93
CA LYS A 280 -4.32 5.89 12.71
C LYS A 280 -4.72 5.10 11.45
N GLY A 281 -5.41 3.96 11.60
CA GLY A 281 -5.86 3.10 10.50
C GLY A 281 -4.80 2.11 10.01
N ASN A 282 -3.77 1.83 10.82
CA ASN A 282 -2.74 0.83 10.52
C ASN A 282 -3.02 -0.48 11.26
N SER A 283 -2.68 -1.63 10.66
CA SER A 283 -2.74 -2.92 11.35
C SER A 283 -1.85 -2.90 12.59
N ILE A 284 -2.46 -2.99 13.78
CA ILE A 284 -1.72 -2.86 15.06
C ILE A 284 -0.80 -4.05 15.29
N ALA A 285 -1.31 -5.26 15.04
CA ALA A 285 -0.55 -6.49 15.09
C ALA A 285 0.56 -6.49 14.02
N GLY A 286 0.25 -6.04 12.81
CA GLY A 286 1.25 -5.96 11.73
C GLY A 286 2.40 -4.99 12.02
N GLY A 287 2.10 -3.83 12.61
CA GLY A 287 3.12 -2.88 13.03
C GLY A 287 4.04 -3.45 14.12
N SER A 288 3.47 -4.17 15.10
CA SER A 288 4.23 -4.87 16.15
C SER A 288 5.15 -5.95 15.57
N MET A 289 4.64 -6.79 14.67
CA MET A 289 5.44 -7.81 13.97
C MET A 289 6.62 -7.19 13.22
N LEU A 290 6.40 -6.09 12.47
CA LEU A 290 7.47 -5.43 11.71
C LEU A 290 8.54 -4.82 12.61
N ARG A 291 8.15 -4.22 13.74
CA ARG A 291 9.11 -3.72 14.73
C ARG A 291 9.99 -4.84 15.25
N TYR A 292 9.37 -5.95 15.67
CA TYR A 292 10.09 -7.12 16.15
C TYR A 292 11.06 -7.69 15.10
N LEU A 293 10.59 -7.87 13.87
CA LEU A 293 11.43 -8.34 12.76
C LEU A 293 12.58 -7.39 12.46
N SER A 294 12.33 -6.09 12.44
CA SER A 294 13.38 -5.10 12.17
C SER A 294 14.49 -5.14 13.21
N GLU A 295 14.14 -5.27 14.50
CA GLU A 295 15.11 -5.41 15.59
C GLU A 295 15.90 -6.73 15.52
N LYS A 296 15.21 -7.86 15.34
CA LYS A 296 15.85 -9.19 15.36
C LYS A 296 16.68 -9.50 14.13
N LEU A 297 16.26 -9.02 12.96
CA LEU A 297 16.92 -9.27 11.69
C LEU A 297 17.75 -8.07 11.20
N ARG A 298 17.81 -6.98 11.98
CA ARG A 298 18.53 -5.72 11.65
C ARG A 298 18.13 -5.18 10.28
N LEU A 299 16.83 -5.01 10.06
CA LEU A 299 16.27 -4.59 8.77
C LEU A 299 16.15 -3.08 8.61
N HIS A 300 16.42 -2.32 9.67
CA HIS A 300 16.33 -0.87 9.67
C HIS A 300 17.30 -0.26 8.65
N MET A 301 16.78 0.48 7.67
CA MET A 301 17.56 0.95 6.51
C MET A 301 18.69 1.93 6.83
N PHE A 302 18.65 2.57 8.02
CA PHE A 302 19.70 3.47 8.52
C PHE A 302 20.56 2.85 9.63
N ALA A 303 20.34 1.57 9.99
CA ALA A 303 21.24 0.86 10.88
C ALA A 303 22.44 0.32 10.08
N GLU A 304 23.63 0.25 10.72
CA GLU A 304 24.82 -0.30 10.07
C GLU A 304 24.57 -1.74 9.58
N GLU A 305 24.91 -2.00 8.31
CA GLU A 305 25.00 -3.38 7.83
C GLU A 305 26.12 -4.09 8.60
N SER A 306 25.91 -5.34 8.99
CA SER A 306 27.02 -6.17 9.46
C SER A 306 28.00 -6.33 8.30
N ILE A 307 29.18 -5.72 8.45
CA ILE A 307 30.38 -5.90 7.62
C ILE A 307 30.65 -7.39 7.41
#